data_AF-A0A834H9J8-F1
#
_entry.id   AF-A0A834H9J8-F1
#
_cell.length_a   1.000
_cell.length_b   1.000
_cell.length_c   1.000
_cell.angle_alpha   90.00
_cell.angle_beta   90.00
_cell.angle_gamma   90.00
#
_symmetry.space_group_name_H-M   'P 1'
#
loop_
_entity.id
_entity.type
_entity.pdbx_description
1 polymer ?
#
loop_
_entity_poly.entity_id
_entity_poly.type
_entity_poly.pdbx_seq_one_letter_code
_entity_poly.pdbx_strand_id
1 'polypeptide(L)'
;MELASLLPSCKIRVFSIPTKNPVDQKQKQGVKLMKSLAPPLMAAFLALSPFFISPVSLGQEIDVQRGATLFRRTCIGCHDGGGNIIQPGATLFSKDLQRNGVATEEEIYRITYYGKGRMPGFGENCTPRGQCTFGARLQEDEIKVLAEFVKSQADLGWPN
;
A
#
# COMPACT_ATOMS: atom_id res chain seq x y z
N MET A 1 20.53 0.22 45.79
CA MET A 1 19.62 1.38 45.99
C MET A 1 18.32 1.02 45.32
N GLU A 2 17.40 0.56 46.16
CA GLU A 2 16.05 0.14 45.84
C GLU A 2 15.19 1.40 45.85
N LEU A 3 14.49 1.70 44.75
CA LEU A 3 13.37 2.65 44.79
C LEU A 3 12.22 2.06 43.99
N ALA A 4 11.25 1.62 44.75
CA ALA A 4 9.99 1.07 44.32
C ALA A 4 8.99 2.18 43.92
N SER A 5 8.04 1.77 43.08
CA SER A 5 6.61 2.03 43.25
C SER A 5 6.02 3.38 42.78
N LEU A 6 5.09 3.32 41.83
CA LEU A 6 3.63 3.53 42.01
C LEU A 6 2.97 4.10 40.73
N LEU A 7 2.15 3.26 40.10
CA LEU A 7 1.08 3.66 39.17
C LEU A 7 -0.16 4.09 39.98
N PRO A 8 -0.95 5.08 39.55
CA PRO A 8 -2.31 5.24 40.03
C PRO A 8 -3.33 4.75 38.98
N SER A 9 -4.10 3.73 39.37
CA SER A 9 -5.41 3.43 38.82
C SER A 9 -6.38 4.60 39.06
N CYS A 10 -7.24 4.92 38.09
CA CYS A 10 -8.46 5.67 38.38
C CYS A 10 -9.67 5.05 37.67
N LYS A 11 -10.77 5.04 38.42
CA LYS A 11 -11.89 4.09 38.36
C LYS A 11 -12.93 4.43 37.27
N ILE A 12 -13.46 3.39 36.64
CA ILE A 12 -14.70 3.39 35.87
C ILE A 12 -15.87 3.76 36.80
N ARG A 13 -16.68 4.75 36.40
CA ARG A 13 -17.93 5.12 37.09
C ARG A 13 -19.10 4.93 36.13
N VAL A 14 -19.78 3.79 36.28
CA VAL A 14 -21.09 3.52 35.67
C VAL A 14 -22.13 4.37 36.41
N PHE A 15 -22.90 5.16 35.67
CA PHE A 15 -24.11 5.81 36.20
C PHE A 15 -25.34 5.17 35.53
N SER A 16 -26.10 4.44 36.33
CA SER A 16 -27.49 4.07 36.04
C SER A 16 -28.39 5.08 36.74
N ILE A 17 -29.38 5.65 36.03
CA ILE A 17 -30.54 6.31 36.65
C ILE A 17 -31.82 5.90 35.88
N PRO A 18 -32.96 5.72 36.58
CA PRO A 18 -34.07 4.91 36.12
C PRO A 18 -35.23 5.71 35.49
N THR A 19 -36.09 4.92 34.87
CA THR A 19 -37.42 5.17 34.30
C THR A 19 -38.41 5.88 35.22
N LYS A 20 -39.25 6.78 34.66
CA LYS A 20 -40.70 6.90 34.96
C LYS A 20 -41.48 7.37 33.72
N ASN A 21 -42.52 6.60 33.37
CA ASN A 21 -43.64 6.92 32.47
C ASN A 21 -44.68 7.82 33.22
N PRO A 22 -45.98 7.90 32.84
CA PRO A 22 -46.72 7.97 31.56
C PRO A 22 -47.76 9.14 31.53
N VAL A 23 -48.28 9.54 30.36
CA VAL A 23 -49.62 10.20 30.18
C VAL A 23 -50.05 9.92 28.72
N ASP A 24 -51.01 9.02 28.46
CA ASP A 24 -52.46 9.26 28.19
C ASP A 24 -52.73 10.11 26.93
N GLN A 25 -53.69 9.86 26.02
CA GLN A 25 -54.70 8.82 25.80
C GLN A 25 -55.39 9.14 24.45
N LYS A 26 -55.88 8.13 23.71
CA LYS A 26 -57.02 8.15 22.74
C LYS A 26 -56.92 9.08 21.49
N GLN A 27 -57.35 8.70 20.28
CA GLN A 27 -58.64 8.11 19.91
C GLN A 27 -58.67 7.56 18.45
N LYS A 28 -59.10 6.29 18.33
CA LYS A 28 -59.97 5.64 17.31
C LYS A 28 -60.26 6.41 16.00
N GLN A 29 -59.92 5.89 14.82
CA GLN A 29 -60.52 4.78 14.01
C GLN A 29 -61.11 5.38 12.73
N GLY A 30 -60.75 4.82 11.57
CA GLY A 30 -61.64 4.86 10.41
C GLY A 30 -61.01 4.98 9.03
N VAL A 31 -60.17 4.03 8.61
CA VAL A 31 -60.27 3.55 7.22
C VAL A 31 -60.10 2.04 7.20
N LYS A 32 -61.14 1.41 6.68
CA LYS A 32 -61.33 -0.02 6.49
C LYS A 32 -60.20 -0.65 5.67
N LEU A 33 -59.73 -1.79 6.18
CA LEU A 33 -59.73 -3.06 5.44
C LEU A 33 -59.08 -3.04 4.05
N MET A 34 -57.75 -3.07 4.01
CA MET A 34 -57.05 -3.76 2.94
C MET A 34 -56.34 -4.96 3.56
N LYS A 35 -56.93 -6.13 3.32
CA LYS A 35 -56.44 -7.43 3.76
C LYS A 35 -55.12 -7.71 3.04
N SER A 36 -54.16 -8.19 3.83
CA SER A 36 -53.14 -9.21 3.53
C SER A 36 -52.79 -9.43 2.05
N LEU A 37 -51.53 -9.18 1.70
CA LEU A 37 -50.66 -10.18 1.10
C LEU A 37 -49.20 -9.78 1.39
N ALA A 38 -48.42 -10.72 1.91
CA ALA A 38 -47.02 -10.54 2.31
C ALA A 38 -46.09 -10.36 1.07
N PRO A 39 -44.83 -9.92 1.27
CA PRO A 39 -43.94 -9.36 0.25
C PRO A 39 -43.21 -10.43 -0.57
N PRO A 40 -42.73 -10.11 -1.79
CA PRO A 40 -41.28 -10.20 -2.00
C PRO A 40 -40.76 -9.19 -3.06
N LEU A 41 -40.92 -7.89 -2.85
CA LEU A 41 -40.32 -6.88 -3.75
C LEU A 41 -38.94 -6.36 -3.30
N MET A 42 -38.32 -7.04 -2.32
CA MET A 42 -36.93 -6.76 -1.88
C MET A 42 -35.94 -7.89 -2.24
N ALA A 43 -36.38 -8.92 -2.96
CA ALA A 43 -35.49 -9.95 -3.51
C ALA A 43 -35.01 -9.63 -4.94
N ALA A 44 -35.68 -8.71 -5.65
CA ALA A 44 -35.38 -8.40 -7.05
C ALA A 44 -34.26 -7.37 -7.27
N PHE A 45 -33.88 -6.59 -6.24
CA PHE A 45 -32.82 -5.58 -6.38
C PHE A 45 -31.39 -6.13 -6.21
N LEU A 46 -31.22 -7.34 -5.68
CA LEU A 46 -29.92 -8.01 -5.58
C LEU A 46 -29.53 -8.79 -6.87
N ALA A 47 -30.46 -8.96 -7.82
CA ALA A 47 -30.24 -9.76 -9.03
C ALA A 47 -29.79 -8.94 -10.26
N LEU A 48 -29.76 -7.61 -10.16
CA LEU A 48 -29.38 -6.70 -11.25
C LEU A 48 -28.16 -5.82 -10.93
N SER A 49 -27.45 -6.07 -9.83
CA SER A 49 -26.16 -5.41 -9.62
C SER A 49 -25.16 -6.01 -10.60
N PRO A 50 -24.62 -5.25 -11.57
CA PRO A 50 -23.46 -5.70 -12.30
C PRO A 50 -22.38 -5.81 -11.25
N PHE A 51 -21.97 -7.04 -10.92
CA PHE A 51 -20.69 -7.25 -10.27
C PHE A 51 -19.64 -6.72 -11.24
N PHE A 52 -19.28 -5.44 -11.09
CA PHE A 52 -18.12 -4.85 -11.71
C PHE A 52 -16.90 -5.49 -11.06
N ILE A 53 -16.62 -6.74 -11.40
CA ILE A 53 -15.32 -7.36 -11.18
C ILE A 53 -14.43 -6.66 -12.18
N SER A 54 -13.87 -5.52 -11.79
CA SER A 54 -12.73 -4.94 -12.49
C SER A 54 -11.71 -6.07 -12.60
N PRO A 55 -11.25 -6.47 -13.80
CA PRO A 55 -10.10 -7.34 -13.89
C PRO A 55 -8.92 -6.53 -13.38
N VAL A 56 -8.67 -6.55 -12.07
CA VAL A 56 -7.36 -6.22 -11.54
C VAL A 56 -6.43 -7.19 -12.26
N SER A 57 -5.66 -6.62 -13.18
CA SER A 57 -5.00 -7.32 -14.27
C SER A 57 -4.02 -8.34 -13.72
N LEU A 58 -4.24 -9.62 -14.04
CA LEU A 58 -3.31 -10.72 -13.74
C LEU A 58 -1.87 -10.38 -14.17
N GLY A 59 -1.71 -9.58 -15.23
CA GLY A 59 -0.41 -9.11 -15.70
C GLY A 59 0.33 -8.22 -14.69
N GLN A 60 -0.40 -7.33 -13.99
CA GLN A 60 0.21 -6.40 -13.02
C GLN A 60 0.74 -7.15 -11.79
N GLU A 61 0.06 -8.21 -11.35
CA GLU A 61 0.55 -9.04 -10.24
C GLU A 61 1.80 -9.85 -10.64
N ILE A 62 1.84 -10.37 -11.87
CA ILE A 62 3.02 -11.07 -12.40
C ILE A 62 4.24 -10.14 -12.44
N ASP A 63 4.09 -8.91 -12.92
CA ASP A 63 5.20 -7.96 -13.01
C ASP A 63 5.71 -7.52 -11.63
N VAL A 64 4.84 -7.39 -10.63
CA VAL A 64 5.27 -7.13 -9.24
C VAL A 64 6.11 -8.30 -8.69
N GLN A 65 5.69 -9.54 -8.90
CA GLN A 65 6.46 -10.72 -8.45
C GLN A 65 7.80 -10.86 -9.20
N ARG A 66 7.78 -10.58 -10.50
CA ARG A 66 8.99 -10.55 -11.33
C ARG A 66 9.96 -9.48 -10.84
N GLY A 67 9.45 -8.27 -10.58
CA GLY A 67 10.21 -7.15 -10.04
C GLY A 67 10.78 -7.44 -8.66
N ALA A 68 10.00 -8.02 -7.76
CA ALA A 68 10.47 -8.43 -6.44
C ALA A 68 11.61 -9.46 -6.52
N THR A 69 11.48 -10.45 -7.40
CA THR A 69 12.51 -11.48 -7.62
C THR A 69 13.79 -10.87 -8.20
N LEU A 70 13.65 -10.00 -9.21
CA LEU A 70 14.74 -9.22 -9.80
C LEU A 70 15.46 -8.37 -8.74
N PHE A 71 14.70 -7.65 -7.93
CA PHE A 71 15.23 -6.78 -6.89
C PHE A 71 16.00 -7.58 -5.84
N ARG A 72 15.47 -8.72 -5.42
CA ARG A 72 16.12 -9.64 -4.47
C ARG A 72 17.45 -10.21 -4.99
N ARG A 73 17.58 -10.49 -6.29
CA ARG A 73 18.87 -10.99 -6.82
C ARG A 73 19.90 -9.90 -7.06
N THR A 74 19.46 -8.67 -7.35
CA THR A 74 20.37 -7.62 -7.88
C THR A 74 20.61 -6.47 -6.90
N CYS A 75 19.60 -6.06 -6.13
CA CYS A 75 19.57 -4.74 -5.49
C CYS A 75 19.71 -4.80 -3.96
N ILE A 76 19.24 -5.90 -3.33
CA ILE A 76 19.17 -5.99 -1.85
C ILE A 76 20.52 -5.87 -1.16
N GLY A 77 21.62 -6.20 -1.85
CA GLY A 77 22.96 -6.05 -1.30
C GLY A 77 23.27 -4.63 -0.83
N CYS A 78 22.63 -3.62 -1.44
CA CYS A 78 22.75 -2.22 -1.02
C CYS A 78 21.43 -1.62 -0.51
N HIS A 79 20.28 -2.10 -1.03
CA HIS A 79 18.97 -1.48 -0.86
C HIS A 79 17.95 -2.40 -0.16
N ASP A 80 18.41 -3.23 0.78
CA ASP A 80 17.53 -4.05 1.59
C ASP A 80 16.46 -3.22 2.30
N GLY A 81 15.22 -3.69 2.30
CA GLY A 81 14.05 -2.98 2.84
C GLY A 81 13.84 -1.56 2.29
N GLY A 82 14.36 -1.25 1.09
CA GLY A 82 14.31 0.11 0.53
C GLY A 82 15.36 1.08 1.08
N GLY A 83 16.27 0.61 1.92
CA GLY A 83 17.34 1.40 2.52
C GLY A 83 18.47 1.77 1.53
N ASN A 84 19.58 2.25 2.07
CA ASN A 84 20.84 2.40 1.35
C ASN A 84 22.01 2.31 2.34
N ILE A 85 22.71 1.18 2.35
CA ILE A 85 23.84 0.96 3.29
C ILE A 85 25.10 1.77 2.93
N ILE A 86 25.18 2.27 1.70
CA ILE A 86 26.37 2.94 1.15
C ILE A 86 26.28 4.46 1.32
N GLN A 87 25.09 5.04 1.18
CA GLN A 87 24.89 6.48 1.21
C GLN A 87 23.61 6.87 1.98
N PRO A 88 23.77 7.40 3.22
CA PRO A 88 22.67 7.99 3.96
C PRO A 88 21.98 9.09 3.16
N GLY A 89 20.64 9.13 3.22
CA GLY A 89 19.83 10.11 2.51
C GLY A 89 19.67 9.86 1.01
N ALA A 90 20.12 8.71 0.51
CA ALA A 90 19.86 8.22 -0.85
C ALA A 90 19.14 6.87 -0.81
N THR A 91 18.17 6.72 0.10
CA THR A 91 17.32 5.52 0.18
C THR A 91 16.30 5.48 -0.96
N LEU A 92 15.62 4.34 -1.12
CA LEU A 92 14.52 4.15 -2.06
C LEU A 92 13.16 4.53 -1.45
N PHE A 93 13.13 5.19 -0.30
CA PHE A 93 11.89 5.74 0.26
C PHE A 93 11.48 7.02 -0.47
N SER A 94 10.17 7.24 -0.62
CA SER A 94 9.59 8.40 -1.32
C SER A 94 10.19 9.74 -0.90
N LYS A 95 10.45 9.96 0.40
CA LYS A 95 11.05 11.20 0.93
C LYS A 95 12.44 11.47 0.33
N ASP A 96 13.27 10.45 0.22
CA ASP A 96 14.63 10.59 -0.30
C ASP A 96 14.63 10.69 -1.82
N LEU A 97 13.81 9.89 -2.51
CA LEU A 97 13.64 9.98 -3.96
C LEU A 97 13.19 11.38 -4.39
N GLN A 98 12.19 11.96 -3.70
CA GLN A 98 11.70 13.32 -3.97
C GLN A 98 12.76 14.37 -3.68
N ARG A 99 13.42 14.29 -2.51
CA ARG A 99 14.49 15.24 -2.14
C ARG A 99 15.63 15.23 -3.15
N ASN A 100 15.94 14.08 -3.72
CA ASN A 100 17.01 13.91 -4.70
C ASN A 100 16.55 14.13 -6.16
N GLY A 101 15.28 14.47 -6.39
CA GLY A 101 14.72 14.75 -7.72
C GLY A 101 14.60 13.52 -8.62
N VAL A 102 14.44 12.33 -8.04
CA VAL A 102 14.48 11.03 -8.75
C VAL A 102 13.28 10.14 -8.42
N ALA A 103 12.15 10.76 -8.09
CA ALA A 103 10.94 10.06 -7.67
C ALA A 103 10.06 9.54 -8.82
N THR A 104 10.42 9.81 -10.07
CA THR A 104 9.69 9.27 -11.22
C THR A 104 10.28 7.93 -11.65
N GLU A 105 9.47 7.10 -12.28
CA GLU A 105 9.91 5.80 -12.80
C GLU A 105 11.04 5.96 -13.81
N GLU A 106 10.97 6.97 -14.68
CA GLU A 106 11.97 7.25 -15.72
C GLU A 106 13.32 7.63 -15.10
N GLU A 107 13.30 8.36 -13.99
CA GLU A 107 14.50 8.72 -13.24
C GLU A 107 15.14 7.50 -12.57
N ILE A 108 14.32 6.65 -11.96
CA ILE A 108 14.76 5.40 -11.35
C ILE A 108 15.35 4.47 -12.42
N TYR A 109 14.68 4.34 -13.57
CA TYR A 109 15.16 3.61 -14.74
C TYR A 109 16.53 4.14 -15.17
N ARG A 110 16.66 5.46 -15.37
CA ARG A 110 17.91 6.08 -15.83
C ARG A 110 19.07 5.81 -14.86
N ILE A 111 18.84 5.94 -13.56
CA ILE A 111 19.87 5.69 -12.54
C ILE A 111 20.24 4.22 -12.50
N THR A 112 19.26 3.32 -12.60
CA THR A 112 19.52 1.88 -12.62
C THR A 112 20.29 1.49 -13.89
N TYR A 113 20.00 2.12 -15.03
CA TYR A 113 20.66 1.87 -16.30
C TYR A 113 22.11 2.37 -16.30
N TYR A 114 22.33 3.65 -15.98
CA TYR A 114 23.63 4.32 -16.16
C TYR A 114 24.48 4.42 -14.90
N GLY A 115 23.89 4.18 -13.73
CA GLY A 115 24.52 4.39 -12.42
C GLY A 115 24.45 5.84 -11.98
N LYS A 116 24.77 6.08 -10.70
CA LYS A 116 24.90 7.43 -10.13
C LYS A 116 25.84 7.39 -8.93
N GLY A 117 26.94 8.12 -9.03
CA GLY A 117 27.95 8.19 -7.96
C GLY A 117 28.54 6.81 -7.66
N ARG A 118 28.29 6.28 -6.45
CA ARG A 118 28.79 4.96 -6.02
C ARG A 118 27.90 3.79 -6.46
N MET A 119 26.68 4.05 -6.94
CA MET A 119 25.80 3.01 -7.46
C MET A 119 26.22 2.68 -8.91
N PRO A 120 26.57 1.42 -9.23
CA PRO A 120 26.92 1.04 -10.59
C PRO A 120 25.69 1.03 -11.50
N GLY A 121 25.87 1.32 -12.79
CA GLY A 121 24.84 1.12 -13.81
C GLY A 121 24.73 -0.33 -14.27
N PHE A 122 23.52 -0.80 -14.56
CA PHE A 122 23.22 -2.19 -14.92
C PHE A 122 22.85 -2.38 -16.40
N GLY A 123 22.57 -1.31 -17.15
CA GLY A 123 22.15 -1.39 -18.54
C GLY A 123 23.22 -1.95 -19.47
N GLU A 124 22.82 -2.63 -20.54
CA GLU A 124 23.73 -3.22 -21.52
C GLU A 124 24.70 -2.19 -22.12
N ASN A 125 24.21 -0.98 -22.39
CA ASN A 125 25.01 0.11 -22.97
C ASN A 125 25.62 1.07 -21.94
N CYS A 126 25.60 0.74 -20.65
CA CYS A 126 26.27 1.57 -19.64
C CYS A 126 27.78 1.62 -19.90
N THR A 127 28.32 2.85 -19.94
CA THR A 127 29.71 3.18 -20.23
C THR A 127 30.11 4.48 -19.51
N PRO A 128 31.40 4.69 -19.14
CA PRO A 128 32.55 3.78 -19.18
C PRO A 128 32.45 2.57 -18.26
N ARG A 129 33.22 1.50 -18.52
CA ARG A 129 33.13 0.22 -17.78
C ARG A 129 33.18 0.37 -16.26
N GLY A 130 33.97 1.31 -15.75
CA GLY A 130 34.18 1.53 -14.31
C GLY A 130 32.99 2.10 -13.55
N GLN A 131 32.01 2.72 -14.22
CA GLN A 131 30.78 3.19 -13.57
C GLN A 131 29.65 2.14 -13.59
N CYS A 132 29.89 0.99 -14.22
CA CYS A 132 28.87 -0.01 -14.47
C CYS A 132 29.17 -1.31 -13.71
N THR A 133 28.15 -2.10 -13.45
CA THR A 133 28.26 -3.35 -12.69
C THR A 133 29.28 -4.28 -13.33
N PHE A 134 30.14 -4.89 -12.51
CA PHE A 134 31.12 -5.88 -12.98
C PHE A 134 30.47 -7.22 -13.34
N GLY A 135 29.28 -7.49 -12.80
CA GLY A 135 28.48 -8.67 -13.13
C GLY A 135 27.77 -8.58 -14.48
N ALA A 136 26.82 -9.51 -14.69
CA ALA A 136 25.95 -9.50 -15.85
C ALA A 136 25.13 -8.20 -15.93
N ARG A 137 24.96 -7.68 -17.14
CA ARG A 137 24.07 -6.56 -17.43
C ARG A 137 22.62 -7.06 -17.46
N LEU A 138 21.70 -6.13 -17.20
CA LEU A 138 20.26 -6.39 -17.28
C LEU A 138 19.74 -5.87 -18.61
N GLN A 139 18.74 -6.58 -19.14
CA GLN A 139 17.99 -6.12 -20.32
C GLN A 139 17.13 -4.91 -19.96
N GLU A 140 16.76 -4.12 -20.96
CA GLU A 140 15.97 -2.90 -20.80
C GLU A 140 14.59 -3.18 -20.19
N ASP A 141 13.95 -4.30 -20.53
CA ASP A 141 12.68 -4.72 -19.94
C ASP A 141 12.82 -5.09 -18.46
N GLU A 142 13.92 -5.76 -18.07
CA GLU A 142 14.20 -6.07 -16.66
C GLU A 142 14.43 -4.79 -15.84
N ILE A 143 15.11 -3.79 -16.39
CA ILE A 143 15.34 -2.51 -15.71
C ILE A 143 14.04 -1.72 -15.59
N LYS A 144 13.17 -1.77 -16.60
CA LYS A 144 11.84 -1.15 -16.53
C LYS A 144 10.99 -1.76 -15.43
N VAL A 145 10.91 -3.10 -15.38
CA VAL A 145 10.20 -3.82 -14.31
C VAL A 145 10.78 -3.47 -12.93
N LEU A 146 12.10 -3.33 -12.81
CA LEU A 146 12.73 -2.87 -11.56
C LEU A 146 12.34 -1.44 -11.19
N ALA A 147 12.27 -0.52 -12.15
CA ALA A 147 11.90 0.86 -11.91
C ALA A 147 10.44 0.97 -11.44
N GLU A 148 9.53 0.27 -12.11
CA GLU A 148 8.11 0.14 -11.71
C GLU A 148 7.99 -0.46 -10.30
N PHE A 149 8.75 -1.51 -10.02
CA PHE A 149 8.78 -2.14 -8.70
C PHE A 149 9.29 -1.19 -7.60
N VAL A 150 10.41 -0.50 -7.81
CA VAL A 150 10.93 0.46 -6.83
C VAL A 150 9.95 1.62 -6.63
N LYS A 151 9.33 2.13 -7.69
CA LYS A 151 8.35 3.22 -7.60
C LYS A 151 7.14 2.79 -6.78
N SER A 152 6.56 1.62 -7.08
CA SER A 152 5.42 1.08 -6.34
C SER A 152 5.74 0.81 -4.87
N GLN A 153 6.91 0.23 -4.57
CA GLN A 153 7.34 0.01 -3.19
C GLN A 153 7.59 1.32 -2.43
N ALA A 154 8.14 2.34 -3.09
CA ALA A 154 8.33 3.66 -2.49
C ALA A 154 6.98 4.32 -2.14
N ASP A 155 5.95 4.15 -2.98
CA ASP A 155 4.59 4.65 -2.73
C ASP A 155 3.90 3.91 -1.57
N LEU A 156 4.13 2.60 -1.47
CA LEU A 156 3.62 1.75 -0.39
C LEU A 156 4.43 1.89 0.92
N GLY A 157 5.57 2.58 0.89
CA GLY A 157 6.43 2.76 2.05
C GLY A 157 7.23 1.52 2.45
N TRP A 158 7.57 0.66 1.48
CA TRP A 158 8.33 -0.58 1.66
C TRP A 158 7.72 -1.51 2.73
N PRO A 159 6.55 -2.12 2.46
CA PRO A 159 5.93 -3.09 3.36
C PRO A 159 6.80 -4.36 3.49
N ASN A 160 6.78 -4.96 4.68
CA ASN A 160 7.50 -6.20 5.02
C ASN A 160 6.84 -7.44 4.40
#